data_AF-A0A1A8NB90-F1
#
_entry.id   AF-A0A1A8NB90-F1
#
_cell.length_a   1.000
_cell.length_b   1.000
_cell.length_c   1.000
_cell.angle_alpha   90.00
_cell.angle_beta   90.00
_cell.angle_gamma   90.00
#
_symmetry.space_group_name_H-M   'P 1'
#
loop_
_entity.id
_entity.type
_entity.pdbx_description
1 polymer ?
#
loop_
_entity_poly.entity_id
_entity_poly.type
_entity_poly.pdbx_seq_one_letter_code
_entity_poly.pdbx_strand_id
1 'polypeptide(L)'
;TFGNMLYVCSARPGCGSSSASPGTERRVHRLLSFQRYLHSSRLLRGITQQIPLPILDEDYSGQARCMLEKVGSWNFDVFLFDRLTNGNSLITLTFHLLNQYGLVELFQLDMVKLWRFLVLVQEDYHNDNPYHNSVHAADVTQAMFCFLQEPMLANSLTSYDILLGLLAAATHDLDHPGVNQLFLIKTDHYLATLYR
;
A
#
# COMPACT_ATOMS: atom_id res chain seq x y z
N THR A 1 -39.40 -0.77 4.53
CA THR A 1 -39.76 -1.62 3.38
C THR A 1 -38.64 -1.52 2.38
N PHE A 2 -37.97 -2.65 2.14
CA PHE A 2 -36.87 -2.84 1.18
C PHE A 2 -37.33 -2.60 -0.27
N GLY A 3 -36.37 -2.27 -1.14
CA GLY A 3 -36.54 -2.25 -2.61
C GLY A 3 -35.32 -1.61 -3.28
N ASN A 4 -34.16 -2.27 -3.31
CA ASN A 4 -33.68 -3.05 -4.46
C ASN A 4 -33.82 -2.32 -5.81
N MET A 5 -32.72 -1.78 -6.31
CA MET A 5 -32.53 -1.60 -7.75
C MET A 5 -31.30 -2.40 -8.18
N LEU A 6 -31.61 -3.47 -8.90
CA LEU A 6 -30.76 -4.57 -9.29
C LEU A 6 -29.73 -4.13 -10.35
N TYR A 7 -28.54 -4.70 -10.20
CA TYR A 7 -27.56 -4.94 -11.24
C TYR A 7 -28.21 -5.51 -12.51
N VAL A 8 -27.84 -4.99 -13.67
CA VAL A 8 -28.02 -5.68 -14.95
C VAL A 8 -26.65 -5.86 -15.59
N CYS A 9 -25.97 -6.94 -15.21
CA CYS A 9 -24.95 -7.57 -16.05
C CYS A 9 -25.68 -8.36 -17.14
N SER A 10 -25.56 -7.92 -18.40
CA SER A 10 -25.93 -8.74 -19.54
C SER A 10 -24.75 -9.64 -19.89
N ALA A 11 -24.93 -10.95 -19.68
CA ALA A 11 -24.03 -11.99 -20.15
C ALA A 11 -24.64 -12.68 -21.37
N ARG A 12 -23.83 -12.91 -22.41
CA ARG A 12 -24.04 -14.02 -23.37
C ARG A 12 -22.71 -14.70 -23.69
N PRO A 13 -22.74 -16.01 -24.06
CA PRO A 13 -21.66 -16.95 -23.78
C PRO A 13 -20.76 -17.24 -24.99
N GLY A 14 -19.50 -17.57 -24.72
CA GLY A 14 -18.57 -18.11 -25.73
C GLY A 14 -17.35 -18.75 -25.09
N CYS A 15 -17.27 -20.08 -25.20
CA CYS A 15 -16.11 -20.98 -25.11
C CYS A 15 -14.86 -20.62 -24.27
N GLY A 16 -14.69 -21.36 -23.17
CA GLY A 16 -13.52 -22.19 -22.85
C GLY A 16 -12.10 -21.61 -23.00
N SER A 17 -11.51 -21.22 -21.88
CA SER A 17 -10.22 -21.76 -21.42
C SER A 17 -10.01 -21.35 -19.96
N SER A 18 -9.79 -22.32 -19.09
CA SER A 18 -9.50 -22.11 -17.67
C SER A 18 -8.06 -21.63 -17.52
N SER A 19 -7.89 -20.31 -17.41
CA SER A 19 -6.69 -19.69 -16.85
C SER A 19 -7.03 -19.12 -15.46
N ALA A 20 -6.38 -19.65 -14.43
CA ALA A 20 -6.44 -19.06 -13.10
C ALA A 20 -5.96 -17.60 -13.20
N SER A 21 -6.77 -16.67 -12.69
CA SER A 21 -6.47 -15.24 -12.79
C SER A 21 -5.28 -14.88 -11.88
N PRO A 22 -4.23 -14.21 -12.39
CA PRO A 22 -3.04 -13.85 -11.62
C PRO A 22 -3.33 -12.94 -10.41
N GLY A 23 -4.50 -12.31 -10.36
CA GLY A 23 -4.94 -11.49 -9.23
C GLY A 23 -5.30 -12.29 -7.97
N THR A 24 -5.70 -13.56 -8.09
CA THR A 24 -6.11 -14.37 -6.92
C THR A 24 -4.92 -14.84 -6.10
N GLU A 25 -3.84 -15.27 -6.75
CA GLU A 25 -2.60 -15.70 -6.06
C GLU A 25 -1.90 -14.54 -5.34
N ARG A 26 -1.82 -13.37 -5.98
CA ARG A 26 -1.24 -12.16 -5.36
C ARG A 26 -2.00 -11.74 -4.10
N ARG A 27 -3.34 -11.78 -4.15
CA ARG A 27 -4.20 -11.43 -3.01
C ARG A 27 -4.01 -12.38 -1.83
N VAL A 28 -3.85 -13.69 -2.10
CA VAL A 28 -3.57 -14.70 -1.06
C VAL A 28 -2.18 -14.45 -0.45
N HIS A 29 -1.16 -14.24 -1.28
CA HIS A 29 0.22 -14.00 -0.81
C HIS A 29 0.33 -12.75 0.09
N ARG A 30 -0.47 -11.71 -0.17
CA ARG A 30 -0.52 -10.45 0.61
C ARG A 30 -1.32 -10.55 1.92
N LEU A 31 -2.34 -11.42 2.00
CA LEU A 31 -2.97 -11.75 3.28
C LEU A 31 -2.02 -12.56 4.18
N LEU A 32 -1.21 -13.44 3.57
CA LEU A 32 -0.16 -14.17 4.29
C LEU A 32 0.96 -13.23 4.77
N SER A 33 1.33 -12.18 4.02
CA SER A 33 2.29 -11.17 4.50
C SER A 33 1.75 -10.38 5.70
N PHE A 34 0.46 -10.06 5.75
CA PHE A 34 -0.16 -9.46 6.94
C PHE A 34 -0.08 -10.36 8.17
N GLN A 35 -0.44 -11.63 8.01
CA GLN A 35 -0.38 -12.61 9.10
C GLN A 35 1.06 -12.79 9.60
N ARG A 36 2.04 -12.85 8.69
CA ARG A 36 3.48 -12.89 9.02
C ARG A 36 3.91 -11.63 9.79
N TYR A 37 3.56 -10.44 9.32
CA TYR A 37 3.86 -9.19 10.01
C TYR A 37 3.28 -9.16 11.43
N LEU A 38 2.00 -9.53 11.60
CA LEU A 38 1.37 -9.61 12.93
C LEU A 38 2.04 -10.66 13.83
N HIS A 39 2.49 -11.80 13.27
CA HIS A 39 3.21 -12.83 14.02
C HIS A 39 4.59 -12.35 14.48
N SER A 40 5.35 -11.67 13.63
CA SER A 40 6.66 -11.10 14.00
C SER A 40 6.54 -9.99 15.06
N SER A 41 5.43 -9.26 15.08
CA SER A 41 5.14 -8.24 16.12
C SER A 41 4.64 -8.84 17.44
N ARG A 42 4.27 -10.12 17.47
CA ARG A 42 3.75 -10.83 18.66
C ARG A 42 4.79 -11.66 19.42
N LEU A 43 6.09 -11.55 19.14
CA LEU A 43 7.15 -12.21 19.89
C LEU A 43 7.42 -11.53 21.25
N LEU A 44 6.39 -11.53 22.10
CA LEU A 44 6.44 -11.46 23.56
C LEU A 44 5.24 -12.28 24.06
N ARG A 45 5.35 -13.61 23.98
CA ARG A 45 4.77 -14.67 24.85
C ARG A 45 4.50 -15.96 24.08
N GLY A 46 5.43 -16.91 24.22
CA GLY A 46 5.14 -18.33 24.47
C GLY A 46 4.51 -19.20 23.37
N ILE A 47 5.24 -20.27 23.04
CA ILE A 47 4.84 -21.53 22.38
C ILE A 47 4.99 -21.55 20.85
N THR A 48 6.08 -22.19 20.42
CA THR A 48 6.45 -22.56 19.05
C THR A 48 5.75 -23.85 18.60
N GLN A 49 5.11 -23.82 17.43
CA GLN A 49 4.92 -25.01 16.59
C GLN A 49 5.55 -24.71 15.23
N GLN A 50 6.63 -25.44 14.92
CA GLN A 50 7.38 -25.30 13.68
C GLN A 50 6.66 -26.04 12.55
N ILE A 51 6.14 -25.28 11.57
CA ILE A 51 5.85 -25.79 10.23
C ILE A 51 7.08 -25.44 9.38
N PRO A 52 7.74 -26.39 8.69
CA PRO A 52 8.92 -26.07 7.90
C PRO A 52 8.49 -25.36 6.61
N LEU A 53 8.71 -24.05 6.55
CA LEU A 53 8.60 -23.24 5.33
C LEU A 53 10.01 -22.91 4.79
N PRO A 54 10.14 -22.59 3.49
CA PRO A 54 11.43 -22.50 2.82
C PRO A 54 12.30 -21.41 3.45
N ILE A 55 13.53 -21.78 3.80
CA ILE A 55 14.58 -21.02 4.49
C ILE A 55 14.88 -19.60 3.92
N LEU A 56 14.35 -19.25 2.74
CA LEU A 56 14.59 -17.96 2.10
C LEU A 56 13.69 -16.83 2.62
N ASP A 57 12.45 -17.11 3.07
CA ASP A 57 11.46 -16.05 3.41
C ASP A 57 11.83 -15.20 4.65
N GLU A 58 12.58 -15.79 5.60
CA GLU A 58 13.02 -15.11 6.82
C GLU A 58 14.11 -14.06 6.55
N ASP A 59 15.00 -14.31 5.57
CA ASP A 59 16.13 -13.42 5.28
C ASP A 59 15.68 -12.14 4.54
N TYR A 60 14.81 -12.26 3.52
CA TYR A 60 14.23 -11.11 2.81
C TYR A 60 13.38 -10.23 3.75
N SER A 61 12.58 -10.87 4.61
CA SER A 61 11.76 -10.17 5.61
C SER A 61 12.63 -9.45 6.66
N GLY A 62 13.75 -10.06 7.06
CA GLY A 62 14.73 -9.46 7.96
C GLY A 62 15.46 -8.26 7.33
N GLN A 63 15.88 -8.37 6.08
CA GLN A 63 16.53 -7.28 5.35
C GLN A 63 15.57 -6.09 5.13
N ALA A 64 14.32 -6.35 4.75
CA ALA A 64 13.31 -5.29 4.65
C ALA A 64 13.11 -4.57 6.00
N ARG A 65 13.09 -5.31 7.11
CA ARG A 65 13.03 -4.72 8.46
C ARG A 65 14.24 -3.84 8.78
N CYS A 66 15.44 -4.30 8.45
CA CYS A 66 16.67 -3.53 8.62
C CYS A 66 16.67 -2.23 7.79
N MET A 67 16.12 -2.27 6.57
CA MET A 67 15.95 -1.06 5.77
C MET A 67 15.02 -0.04 6.45
N LEU A 68 13.93 -0.49 7.08
CA LEU A 68 12.99 0.39 7.78
C LEU A 68 13.63 1.13 8.98
N GLU A 69 14.68 0.60 9.59
CA GLU A 69 15.45 1.33 10.63
C GLU A 69 16.08 2.62 10.09
N LYS A 70 16.29 2.70 8.77
CA LYS A 70 16.85 3.85 8.07
C LYS A 70 15.81 4.58 7.21
N VAL A 71 14.52 4.38 7.48
CA VAL A 71 13.41 4.98 6.68
C VAL A 71 13.43 6.52 6.68
N GLY A 72 14.05 7.17 7.66
CA GLY A 72 14.23 8.63 7.67
C GLY A 72 15.43 9.14 6.84
N SER A 73 16.20 8.24 6.23
CA SER A 73 17.31 8.65 5.36
C SER A 73 16.81 9.08 4.00
N TRP A 74 17.25 10.25 3.52
CA TRP A 74 16.97 10.69 2.14
C TRP A 74 17.50 9.73 1.06
N ASN A 75 18.50 8.92 1.40
CA ASN A 75 19.08 7.93 0.49
C ASN A 75 18.41 6.54 0.62
N PHE A 76 17.17 6.47 1.11
CA PHE A 76 16.43 5.23 1.23
C PHE A 76 16.15 4.63 -0.16
N ASP A 77 16.57 3.39 -0.40
CA ASP A 77 16.36 2.71 -1.69
C ASP A 77 14.99 2.03 -1.72
N VAL A 78 13.97 2.80 -2.14
CA VAL A 78 12.59 2.30 -2.26
C VAL A 78 12.47 1.14 -3.26
N PHE A 79 13.32 1.08 -4.29
CA PHE A 79 13.27 0.01 -5.29
C PHE A 79 13.78 -1.32 -4.71
N LEU A 80 14.87 -1.28 -3.94
CA LEU A 80 15.32 -2.46 -3.21
C LEU A 80 14.28 -2.89 -2.18
N PHE A 81 13.71 -1.93 -1.44
CA PHE A 81 12.66 -2.23 -0.48
C PHE A 81 11.43 -2.90 -1.12
N ASP A 82 11.00 -2.45 -2.29
CA ASP A 82 9.92 -3.07 -3.04
C ASP A 82 10.23 -4.51 -3.46
N ARG A 83 11.46 -4.77 -3.93
CA ARG A 83 11.92 -6.13 -4.26
C ARG A 83 11.91 -7.04 -3.03
N LEU A 84 12.43 -6.58 -1.90
CA LEU A 84 12.49 -7.35 -0.65
C LEU A 84 11.11 -7.63 -0.06
N THR A 85 10.13 -6.79 -0.34
CA THR A 85 8.73 -6.94 0.12
C THR A 85 7.81 -7.61 -0.91
N ASN A 86 8.37 -8.11 -2.02
CA ASN A 86 7.62 -8.70 -3.14
C ASN A 86 6.50 -7.78 -3.68
N GLY A 87 6.82 -6.51 -3.94
CA GLY A 87 5.87 -5.54 -4.46
C GLY A 87 4.88 -5.03 -3.42
N ASN A 88 5.27 -5.01 -2.13
CA ASN A 88 4.46 -4.51 -1.02
C ASN A 88 5.13 -3.33 -0.31
N SER A 89 5.94 -2.54 -1.04
CA SER A 89 6.63 -1.37 -0.49
C SER A 89 5.65 -0.39 0.14
N LEU A 90 4.60 0.02 -0.58
CA LEU A 90 3.63 1.02 -0.11
C LEU A 90 2.92 0.57 1.18
N ILE A 91 2.35 -0.64 1.19
CA ILE A 91 1.66 -1.15 2.39
C ILE A 91 2.62 -1.23 3.58
N THR A 92 3.80 -1.85 3.38
CA THR A 92 4.74 -2.13 4.47
C THR A 92 5.33 -0.84 5.04
N LEU A 93 5.70 0.10 4.16
CA LEU A 93 6.26 1.39 4.53
C LEU A 93 5.23 2.26 5.24
N THR A 94 4.06 2.51 4.64
CA THR A 94 3.04 3.37 5.24
C THR A 94 2.57 2.81 6.58
N PHE A 95 2.38 1.49 6.69
CA PHE A 95 2.02 0.87 7.96
C PHE A 95 3.11 1.05 9.02
N HIS A 96 4.40 0.87 8.65
CA HIS A 96 5.52 1.11 9.55
C HIS A 96 5.54 2.56 10.06
N LEU A 97 5.39 3.54 9.17
CA LEU A 97 5.41 4.96 9.52
C LEU A 97 4.26 5.37 10.44
N LEU A 98 3.04 4.86 10.20
CA LEU A 98 1.89 5.08 11.08
C LEU A 98 2.14 4.54 12.50
N ASN A 99 2.83 3.41 12.63
CA ASN A 99 3.23 2.87 13.92
C ASN A 99 4.38 3.66 14.54
N GLN A 100 5.36 4.11 13.74
CA GLN A 100 6.51 4.89 14.21
C GLN A 100 6.10 6.23 14.84
N TYR A 101 5.07 6.88 14.30
CA TYR A 101 4.48 8.08 14.90
C TYR A 101 3.43 7.77 16.01
N GLY A 102 3.16 6.50 16.32
CA GLY A 102 2.16 6.10 17.31
C GLY A 102 0.71 6.39 16.92
N LEU A 103 0.43 6.65 15.63
CA LEU A 103 -0.87 7.12 15.15
C LEU A 103 -1.94 6.02 15.23
N VAL A 104 -1.54 4.75 15.08
CA VAL A 104 -2.45 3.61 15.21
C VAL A 104 -3.10 3.58 16.59
N GLU A 105 -2.29 3.70 17.64
CA GLU A 105 -2.78 3.70 19.03
C GLU A 105 -3.54 4.98 19.34
N LEU A 106 -2.96 6.13 18.99
CA LEU A 106 -3.52 7.45 19.27
C LEU A 106 -4.94 7.62 18.70
N PHE A 107 -5.17 7.17 17.46
CA PHE A 107 -6.46 7.26 16.79
C PHE A 107 -7.29 5.97 16.91
N GLN A 108 -6.83 4.98 17.67
CA GLN A 108 -7.51 3.69 17.88
C GLN A 108 -7.88 3.00 16.56
N LEU A 109 -6.95 3.00 15.60
CA LEU A 109 -7.17 2.42 14.29
C LEU A 109 -7.21 0.90 14.40
N ASP A 110 -8.27 0.29 13.86
CA ASP A 110 -8.35 -1.16 13.71
C ASP A 110 -7.29 -1.62 12.70
N MET A 111 -6.30 -2.37 13.17
CA MET A 111 -5.16 -2.84 12.38
C MET A 111 -5.57 -3.65 11.14
N VAL A 112 -6.67 -4.42 11.23
CA VAL A 112 -7.17 -5.22 10.12
C VAL A 112 -7.81 -4.33 9.07
N LYS A 113 -8.59 -3.32 9.49
CA LYS A 113 -9.18 -2.33 8.57
C LYS A 113 -8.10 -1.46 7.93
N LEU A 114 -7.12 -1.00 8.70
CA LEU A 114 -6.01 -0.20 8.21
C LEU A 114 -5.21 -0.97 7.16
N TRP A 115 -4.84 -2.23 7.44
CA TRP A 115 -4.15 -3.06 6.46
C TRP A 115 -4.97 -3.26 5.19
N ARG A 116 -6.26 -3.57 5.32
CA ARG A 116 -7.16 -3.72 4.17
C ARG A 116 -7.27 -2.43 3.35
N PHE A 117 -7.35 -1.28 4.00
CA PHE A 117 -7.33 0.02 3.34
C PHE A 117 -6.04 0.20 2.53
N LEU A 118 -4.87 -0.05 3.12
CA LEU A 118 -3.59 0.07 2.41
C LEU A 118 -3.46 -0.93 1.25
N VAL A 119 -4.01 -2.15 1.40
CA VAL A 119 -4.09 -3.12 0.29
C VAL A 119 -4.93 -2.58 -0.86
N LEU A 120 -6.10 -1.99 -0.57
CA LEU A 120 -6.95 -1.40 -1.62
C LEU A 120 -6.22 -0.26 -2.33
N VAL A 121 -5.58 0.64 -1.58
CA VAL A 121 -4.78 1.73 -2.15
C VAL A 121 -3.69 1.18 -3.07
N GLN A 122 -2.91 0.19 -2.64
CA GLN A 122 -1.81 -0.35 -3.44
C GLN A 122 -2.29 -1.09 -4.71
N GLU A 123 -3.42 -1.80 -4.64
CA GLU A 123 -3.98 -2.53 -5.79
C GLU A 123 -4.62 -1.60 -6.83
N ASP A 124 -5.11 -0.43 -6.41
CA ASP A 124 -5.68 0.59 -7.31
C ASP A 124 -4.58 1.45 -8.00
N TYR A 125 -3.30 1.15 -7.77
CA TYR A 125 -2.20 1.65 -8.60
C TYR A 125 -1.91 0.69 -9.76
N HIS A 126 -1.78 1.25 -10.98
CA HIS A 126 -1.47 0.47 -12.18
C HIS A 126 0.03 0.11 -12.25
N ASN A 127 0.36 -1.15 -11.96
CA ASN A 127 1.75 -1.66 -12.03
C ASN A 127 2.35 -1.63 -13.44
N ASP A 128 1.51 -1.57 -14.47
CA ASP A 128 1.97 -1.48 -15.87
C ASP A 128 2.41 -0.06 -16.25
N ASN A 129 2.11 0.96 -15.42
CA ASN A 129 2.67 2.30 -15.58
C ASN A 129 4.17 2.27 -15.21
N PRO A 130 5.06 2.74 -16.10
CA PRO A 130 6.50 2.79 -15.80
C PRO A 130 6.89 3.69 -14.61
N TYR A 131 6.04 4.67 -14.27
CA TYR A 131 6.32 5.65 -13.21
C TYR A 131 5.18 5.78 -12.19
N HIS A 132 3.98 6.20 -12.60
CA HIS A 132 2.82 6.39 -11.70
C HIS A 132 2.20 5.06 -11.24
N ASN A 133 2.94 4.33 -10.40
CA ASN A 133 2.58 3.06 -9.80
C ASN A 133 2.79 3.11 -8.26
N SER A 134 2.55 2.01 -7.56
CA SER A 134 2.61 1.99 -6.09
C SER A 134 4.02 2.22 -5.53
N VAL A 135 5.08 1.96 -6.30
CA VAL A 135 6.46 2.22 -5.85
C VAL A 135 6.73 3.72 -5.78
N HIS A 136 6.25 4.48 -6.78
CA HIS A 136 6.27 5.95 -6.73
C HIS A 136 5.47 6.50 -5.55
N ALA A 137 4.29 5.94 -5.27
CA ALA A 137 3.53 6.32 -4.08
C ALA A 137 4.30 6.03 -2.77
N ALA A 138 5.02 4.91 -2.69
CA ALA A 138 5.84 4.58 -1.53
C ALA A 138 7.01 5.55 -1.37
N ASP A 139 7.66 5.94 -2.48
CA ASP A 139 8.74 6.93 -2.52
C ASP A 139 8.26 8.29 -2.01
N VAL A 140 7.14 8.80 -2.55
CA VAL A 140 6.54 10.07 -2.11
C VAL A 140 6.13 10.03 -0.64
N THR A 141 5.62 8.89 -0.16
CA THR A 141 5.29 8.71 1.27
C THR A 141 6.54 8.74 2.16
N GLN A 142 7.64 8.14 1.71
CA GLN A 142 8.91 8.16 2.44
C GLN A 142 9.54 9.56 2.42
N ALA A 143 9.50 10.27 1.29
CA ALA A 143 9.97 11.66 1.21
C ALA A 143 9.12 12.59 2.09
N MET A 144 7.78 12.40 2.11
CA MET A 144 6.88 13.10 3.02
C MET A 144 7.29 12.85 4.48
N PHE A 145 7.62 11.61 4.83
CA PHE A 145 8.14 11.29 6.17
C PHE A 145 9.41 12.08 6.50
N CYS A 146 10.39 12.15 5.60
CA CYS A 146 11.58 12.98 5.80
C CYS A 146 11.23 14.46 6.03
N PHE A 147 10.32 15.03 5.24
CA PHE A 147 9.89 16.42 5.44
C PHE A 147 9.18 16.63 6.77
N LEU A 148 8.35 15.69 7.21
CA LEU A 148 7.69 15.76 8.52
C LEU A 148 8.68 15.71 9.70
N GLN A 149 9.91 15.25 9.48
CA GLN A 149 10.98 15.28 10.48
C GLN A 149 11.75 16.61 10.53
N GLU A 150 11.56 17.50 9.56
CA GLU A 150 12.24 18.81 9.56
C GLU A 150 11.84 19.63 10.80
N PRO A 151 12.80 20.24 11.53
CA PRO A 151 12.53 20.84 12.84
C PRO A 151 11.40 21.86 12.87
N MET A 152 11.21 22.64 11.80
CA MET A 152 10.14 23.63 11.74
C MET A 152 8.75 22.98 11.61
N LEU A 153 8.64 21.89 10.84
CA LEU A 153 7.40 21.15 10.66
C LEU A 153 7.10 20.27 11.87
N ALA A 154 8.09 19.54 12.37
CA ALA A 154 7.94 18.67 13.54
C ALA A 154 7.44 19.41 14.80
N ASN A 155 7.75 20.71 14.93
CA ASN A 155 7.32 21.54 16.06
C ASN A 155 5.98 22.25 15.85
N SER A 156 5.39 22.20 14.66
CA SER A 156 4.16 22.93 14.32
C SER A 156 2.97 22.05 13.94
N LEU A 157 3.23 20.83 13.47
CA LEU A 157 2.21 19.91 12.99
C LEU A 157 1.58 19.10 14.14
N THR A 158 0.28 18.88 14.04
CA THR A 158 -0.46 17.99 14.93
C THR A 158 -0.39 16.54 14.44
N SER A 159 -0.77 15.59 15.30
CA SER A 159 -0.89 14.18 14.89
C SER A 159 -1.93 13.97 13.77
N TYR A 160 -2.93 14.84 13.65
CA TYR A 160 -3.88 14.81 12.52
C TYR A 160 -3.19 15.20 11.22
N ASP A 161 -2.38 16.26 11.24
CA ASP A 161 -1.65 16.73 10.05
C ASP A 161 -0.66 15.66 9.55
N ILE A 162 0.02 14.97 10.48
CA ILE A 162 0.93 13.87 10.16
C ILE A 162 0.15 12.70 9.54
N LEU A 163 -0.97 12.29 10.14
CA LEU A 163 -1.81 11.22 9.60
C LEU A 163 -2.30 11.55 8.19
N LEU A 164 -2.87 12.75 8.00
CA LEU A 164 -3.39 13.20 6.72
C LEU A 164 -2.27 13.35 5.69
N GLY A 165 -1.11 13.86 6.07
CA GLY A 165 0.05 14.00 5.18
C GLY A 165 0.55 12.66 4.64
N LEU A 166 0.69 11.65 5.51
CA LEU A 166 1.11 10.31 5.12
C LEU A 166 0.07 9.63 4.23
N LEU A 167 -1.22 9.73 4.57
CA LEU A 167 -2.30 9.14 3.76
C LEU A 167 -2.43 9.85 2.41
N ALA A 168 -2.34 11.18 2.38
CA ALA A 168 -2.39 11.96 1.14
C ALA A 168 -1.23 11.59 0.22
N ALA A 169 0.00 11.48 0.74
CA ALA A 169 1.16 11.04 -0.03
C ALA A 169 0.95 9.64 -0.63
N ALA A 170 0.43 8.70 0.17
CA ALA A 170 0.17 7.33 -0.25
C ALA A 170 -0.92 7.20 -1.32
N THR A 171 -1.83 8.17 -1.43
CA THR A 171 -2.98 8.13 -2.36
C THR A 171 -2.95 9.21 -3.45
N HIS A 172 -1.90 10.03 -3.54
CA HIS A 172 -1.94 11.25 -4.36
C HIS A 172 -2.11 10.99 -5.87
N ASP A 173 -1.64 9.84 -6.33
CA ASP A 173 -1.64 9.39 -7.73
C ASP A 173 -2.49 8.11 -7.93
N LEU A 174 -3.46 7.87 -7.03
CA LEU A 174 -4.31 6.68 -7.07
C LEU A 174 -5.08 6.59 -8.40
N ASP A 175 -5.17 5.39 -8.99
CA ASP A 175 -5.83 5.13 -10.28
C ASP A 175 -5.29 6.00 -11.45
N HIS A 176 -4.02 6.42 -11.39
CA HIS A 176 -3.44 7.24 -12.45
C HIS A 176 -3.39 6.46 -13.80
N PRO A 177 -3.95 7.00 -14.91
CA PRO A 177 -4.10 6.27 -16.17
C PRO A 177 -2.81 6.20 -17.01
N GLY A 178 -1.69 6.71 -16.49
CA GLY A 178 -0.40 6.74 -17.19
C GLY A 178 -0.29 7.83 -18.27
N VAL A 179 -1.28 8.72 -18.37
CA VAL A 179 -1.34 9.84 -19.31
C VAL A 179 -1.62 11.15 -18.59
N ASN A 180 -1.22 12.27 -19.17
CA ASN A 180 -1.42 13.59 -18.57
C ASN A 180 -2.84 14.13 -18.82
N GLN A 181 -3.19 15.20 -18.09
CA GLN A 181 -4.48 15.88 -18.20
C GLN A 181 -4.81 16.31 -19.64
N LEU A 182 -3.83 16.85 -20.38
CA LEU A 182 -4.05 17.34 -21.74
C LEU A 182 -4.48 16.22 -22.69
N PHE A 183 -3.96 15.01 -22.51
CA PHE A 183 -4.39 13.84 -23.27
C PHE A 183 -5.85 13.50 -22.96
N LEU A 184 -6.25 13.48 -21.69
CA LEU A 184 -7.63 13.21 -21.27
C LEU A 184 -8.62 14.22 -21.87
N ILE A 185 -8.27 15.50 -21.88
CA ILE A 185 -9.07 16.56 -22.51
C ILE A 185 -9.19 16.34 -24.02
N LYS A 186 -8.06 16.09 -24.71
CA LYS A 186 -8.03 15.94 -26.18
C LYS A 186 -8.74 14.68 -26.68
N THR A 187 -8.95 13.70 -25.81
CA THR A 187 -9.57 12.41 -26.14
C THR A 187 -11.00 12.31 -25.63
N ASP A 188 -11.57 13.41 -25.11
CA ASP A 188 -12.91 13.45 -24.52
C ASP A 188 -13.13 12.36 -23.45
N HIS A 189 -12.08 12.08 -22.66
CA HIS A 189 -12.16 11.08 -21.60
C HIS A 189 -13.17 11.50 -20.53
N TYR A 190 -13.92 10.55 -19.97
CA TYR A 190 -15.02 10.85 -19.03
C TYR A 190 -14.55 11.66 -17.80
N LEU A 191 -13.32 11.41 -17.32
CA LEU A 191 -12.70 12.17 -16.21
C LEU A 191 -12.58 13.67 -16.52
N ALA A 192 -12.24 14.04 -17.76
CA ALA A 192 -12.15 15.44 -18.16
C ALA A 192 -13.53 16.12 -18.17
N THR A 193 -14.60 15.37 -18.46
CA THR A 193 -15.98 15.87 -18.38
C THR A 193 -16.44 16.03 -16.93
N LEU A 194 -16.04 15.11 -16.05
CA LEU A 194 -16.47 15.05 -14.65
C LEU A 194 -15.88 16.18 -13.80
N TYR A 195 -14.60 16.53 -13.99
CA TYR A 195 -13.82 17.41 -13.09
C TYR A 195 -13.42 18.75 -13.71
N ARG A 196 -14.34 19.39 -14.44
CA ARG A 196 -14.10 20.62 -15.21
C ARG A 196 -13.22 21.68 -14.53
#